data_AF-A0A7R9AIR1-F1
#
_entry.id   AF-A0A7R9AIR1-F1
#
_cell.length_a   1.000
_cell.length_b   1.000
_cell.length_c   1.000
_cell.angle_alpha   90.00
_cell.angle_beta   90.00
_cell.angle_gamma   90.00
#
_symmetry.space_group_name_H-M   'P 1'
#
loop_
_entity.id
_entity.type
_entity.pdbx_description
1 polymer ?
#
loop_
_entity_poly.entity_id
_entity_poly.type
_entity_poly.pdbx_seq_one_letter_code
_entity_poly.pdbx_strand_id
1 'polypeptide(L)'
;MKILAEEILPKMNQFAAYGGFPVRYPHWRFGMDYERLSKSYEYGLSKIYEMVINNDPCYAYLMEGNRTVDQKLVMAHVYGHCDFFKNNKWFAPTDRKMMDTMANHATRIRRYIDRYGLDEVEKFID
;
A
#
# COMPACT_ATOMS: atom_id res chain seq x y z
N MET A 1 4.71 -13.62 -8.52
CA MET A 1 4.34 -12.19 -8.53
C MET A 1 2.99 -12.06 -9.19
N LYS A 2 2.09 -11.24 -8.66
CA LYS A 2 0.79 -10.91 -9.25
C LYS A 2 0.77 -9.42 -9.57
N ILE A 3 0.62 -9.11 -10.86
CA ILE A 3 0.47 -7.74 -11.34
C ILE A 3 -1.02 -7.44 -11.40
N LEU A 4 -1.42 -6.32 -10.83
CA LEU A 4 -2.77 -5.77 -10.86
C LEU A 4 -2.67 -4.39 -11.51
N ALA A 5 -3.40 -4.18 -12.60
CA ALA A 5 -3.53 -2.86 -13.19
C ALA A 5 -4.72 -2.16 -12.51
N GLU A 6 -4.49 -0.97 -11.96
CA GLU A 6 -5.55 -0.15 -11.38
C GLU A 6 -5.91 0.96 -12.36
N GLU A 7 -7.17 0.97 -12.81
CA GLU A 7 -7.66 1.89 -13.84
C GLU A 7 -7.81 3.34 -13.34
N ILE A 8 -7.86 3.55 -12.03
CA ILE A 8 -8.35 4.82 -11.44
C ILE A 8 -7.33 5.40 -10.44
N LEU A 9 -6.78 6.56 -10.76
CA LEU A 9 -5.86 7.34 -9.91
C LEU A 9 -6.35 7.51 -8.46
N PRO A 10 -7.63 7.86 -8.19
CA PRO A 10 -8.20 7.84 -6.84
C PRO A 10 -7.95 6.53 -6.07
N LYS A 11 -8.09 5.37 -6.71
CA LYS A 11 -7.82 4.08 -6.06
C LYS A 11 -6.34 3.92 -5.74
N MET A 12 -5.44 4.30 -6.65
CA MET A 12 -4.00 4.27 -6.39
C MET A 12 -3.61 5.14 -5.18
N ASN A 13 -4.17 6.35 -5.09
CA ASN A 13 -3.94 7.22 -3.94
C ASN A 13 -4.53 6.66 -2.63
N GLN A 14 -5.68 5.98 -2.69
CA GLN A 14 -6.25 5.28 -1.53
C GLN A 14 -5.35 4.15 -1.04
N PHE A 15 -4.91 3.27 -1.95
CA PHE A 15 -3.97 2.20 -1.62
C PHE A 15 -2.68 2.78 -1.04
N ALA A 16 -2.14 3.82 -1.67
CA ALA A 16 -0.92 4.47 -1.21
C ALA A 16 -1.07 5.11 0.18
N ALA A 17 -2.20 5.77 0.45
CA ALA A 17 -2.50 6.32 1.76
C ALA A 17 -2.59 5.21 2.83
N TYR A 18 -3.07 4.02 2.48
CA TYR A 18 -3.08 2.85 3.37
C TYR A 18 -1.73 2.10 3.42
N GLY A 19 -0.69 2.63 2.77
CA GLY A 19 0.65 2.03 2.69
C GLY A 19 0.69 0.76 1.86
N GLY A 20 -0.20 0.64 0.88
CA GLY A 20 -0.35 -0.49 -0.03
C GLY A 20 -1.38 -1.54 0.43
N PHE A 21 -1.75 -1.57 1.70
CA PHE A 21 -2.60 -2.66 2.20
C PHE A 21 -4.09 -2.34 2.03
N PRO A 22 -4.91 -3.27 1.50
CA PRO A 22 -6.34 -3.03 1.28
C PRO A 22 -7.14 -2.90 2.58
N VAL A 23 -6.63 -3.48 3.68
CA VAL A 23 -7.31 -3.49 4.98
C VAL A 23 -6.39 -2.86 6.02
N ARG A 24 -6.87 -1.77 6.61
CA ARG A 24 -6.27 -1.07 7.75
C ARG A 24 -7.33 -0.81 8.82
N TYR A 25 -6.86 -0.47 10.01
CA TYR A 25 -7.75 0.07 11.04
C TYR A 25 -8.24 1.46 10.60
N PRO A 26 -9.45 1.88 11.01
CA PRO A 26 -9.93 3.22 10.70
C PRO A 26 -9.10 4.26 11.47
N HIS A 27 -8.56 5.25 10.77
CA HIS A 27 -7.81 6.35 11.37
C HIS A 27 -7.79 7.56 10.44
N TRP A 28 -8.02 8.75 10.99
CA TRP A 28 -8.12 10.00 10.24
C TRP A 28 -6.86 10.34 9.43
N ARG A 29 -5.67 10.00 9.97
CA ARG A 29 -4.37 10.17 9.30
C ARG A 29 -4.34 9.65 7.86
N PHE A 30 -4.99 8.52 7.58
CA PHE A 30 -5.00 7.97 6.22
C PHE A 30 -5.79 8.86 5.25
N GLY A 31 -6.83 9.53 5.72
CA GLY A 31 -7.56 10.54 4.94
C GLY A 31 -6.69 11.75 4.62
N MET A 32 -5.90 12.23 5.59
CA MET A 32 -4.92 13.29 5.35
C MET A 32 -3.84 12.89 4.34
N ASP A 33 -3.31 11.67 4.45
CA ASP A 33 -2.30 11.17 3.52
C ASP A 33 -2.87 11.05 2.09
N TYR A 34 -4.13 10.61 1.96
CA TYR A 34 -4.83 10.61 0.68
C TYR A 34 -4.94 12.01 0.08
N GLU A 35 -5.37 13.00 0.87
CA GLU A 35 -5.51 14.38 0.41
C GLU A 35 -4.15 14.96 -0.05
N ARG A 36 -3.09 14.69 0.72
CA ARG A 36 -1.72 15.10 0.37
C ARG A 36 -1.27 14.49 -0.95
N LEU A 37 -1.48 13.19 -1.16
CA LEU A 37 -1.12 12.50 -2.40
C LEU A 37 -1.93 13.00 -3.59
N SER A 38 -3.24 13.21 -3.40
CA SER A 38 -4.13 13.72 -4.43
C SER A 38 -3.70 15.11 -4.90
N LYS A 39 -3.46 16.04 -3.97
CA LYS A 39 -3.01 17.40 -4.29
C LYS A 39 -1.62 17.41 -4.92
N SER A 40 -0.71 16.56 -4.42
CA SER A 40 0.65 16.46 -4.98
C SER A 40 0.62 15.96 -6.43
N TYR A 41 -0.32 15.08 -6.77
CA TYR A 41 -0.57 14.70 -8.17
C TYR A 41 -1.20 15.85 -8.98
N GLU A 42 -2.24 16.49 -8.46
CA GLU A 42 -2.97 17.58 -9.15
C GLU A 42 -2.03 18.75 -9.50
N TYR A 43 -1.13 19.11 -8.59
CA TYR A 43 -0.12 20.14 -8.83
C TYR A 43 1.12 19.63 -9.60
N GLY A 44 1.13 18.38 -10.04
CA GLY A 44 2.24 17.81 -10.82
C GLY A 44 3.54 17.61 -10.02
N LEU A 45 3.48 17.63 -8.68
CA LEU A 45 4.64 17.47 -7.80
C LEU A 45 5.08 16.01 -7.66
N SER A 46 4.15 15.06 -7.79
CA SER A 46 4.46 13.64 -7.69
C SER A 46 3.48 12.78 -8.50
N LYS A 47 4.00 11.72 -9.13
CA LYS A 47 3.18 10.70 -9.79
C LYS A 47 3.59 9.32 -9.30
N ILE A 48 2.61 8.51 -8.90
CA ILE A 48 2.81 7.11 -8.53
C ILE A 48 2.75 6.28 -9.81
N TYR A 49 3.88 5.71 -10.23
CA TYR A 49 3.92 4.82 -11.39
C TYR A 49 3.54 3.38 -11.01
N GLU A 50 3.97 2.95 -9.83
CA GLU A 50 3.72 1.64 -9.25
C GLU A 50 3.65 1.67 -7.73
N MET A 51 3.06 0.62 -7.17
CA MET A 51 3.12 0.29 -5.75
C MET A 51 3.37 -1.21 -5.59
N VAL A 52 4.39 -1.58 -4.81
CA VAL A 52 4.80 -2.98 -4.62
C VAL A 52 4.66 -3.38 -3.16
N ILE A 53 3.99 -4.50 -2.91
CA ILE A 53 3.89 -5.14 -1.61
C ILE A 53 4.67 -6.44 -1.65
N ASN A 54 5.73 -6.49 -0.84
CA ASN A 54 6.53 -7.68 -0.66
C ASN A 54 5.79 -8.70 0.22
N ASN A 55 4.88 -9.44 -0.40
CA ASN A 55 4.14 -10.56 0.18
C ASN A 55 4.50 -11.84 -0.60
N ASP A 56 4.05 -13.01 -0.16
CA ASP A 56 4.09 -14.24 -0.94
C ASP A 56 2.66 -14.70 -1.30
N PRO A 57 2.17 -14.45 -2.53
CA PRO A 57 2.88 -13.87 -3.67
C PRO A 57 3.09 -12.35 -3.58
N CYS A 58 4.14 -11.83 -4.25
CA CYS A 58 4.43 -10.38 -4.37
C CYS A 58 3.30 -9.71 -5.16
N TYR A 59 2.72 -8.62 -4.65
CA TYR A 59 1.67 -7.86 -5.34
C TYR A 59 2.25 -6.56 -5.87
N ALA A 60 1.95 -6.24 -7.13
CA ALA A 60 2.32 -4.98 -7.74
C ALA A 60 1.10 -4.32 -8.38
N TYR A 61 0.83 -3.09 -7.99
CA TYR A 61 -0.19 -2.24 -8.59
C TYR A 61 0.47 -1.28 -9.56
N LEU A 62 0.02 -1.28 -10.81
CA LEU A 62 0.53 -0.40 -11.86
C LEU A 62 -0.52 0.65 -12.21
N MET A 63 -0.08 1.89 -12.43
CA MET A 63 -0.96 2.94 -12.93
C MET A 63 -1.29 2.69 -14.41
N GLU A 64 -2.56 2.48 -14.75
CA GLU A 64 -2.97 2.17 -16.12
C GLU A 64 -2.60 3.28 -17.12
N GLY A 65 -2.74 4.55 -16.73
CA GLY A 65 -2.44 5.72 -17.58
C GLY A 65 -0.97 5.95 -17.93
N ASN A 66 -0.08 5.00 -17.65
CA ASN A 66 1.32 5.04 -18.08
C ASN A 66 1.44 4.72 -19.58
N ARG A 67 2.41 5.33 -20.27
CA ARG A 67 2.69 4.99 -21.67
C ARG A 67 3.23 3.56 -21.74
N THR A 68 3.13 2.91 -22.90
CA THR A 68 3.59 1.52 -23.07
C THR A 68 5.06 1.32 -22.72
N VAL A 69 5.92 2.29 -23.02
CA VAL A 69 7.35 2.22 -22.67
C VAL A 69 7.53 2.34 -21.15
N ASP A 70 6.85 3.29 -20.52
CA ASP A 70 6.87 3.49 -19.07
C ASP A 70 6.40 2.23 -18.34
N GLN A 71 5.29 1.62 -18.81
CA GLN A 71 4.78 0.36 -18.23
C GLN A 71 5.81 -0.76 -18.29
N LYS A 72 6.49 -0.94 -19.42
CA LYS A 72 7.51 -1.98 -19.56
C LYS A 72 8.70 -1.74 -18.63
N LEU A 73 9.15 -0.49 -18.51
CA LEU A 73 10.26 -0.11 -17.64
C LEU A 73 9.89 -0.32 -16.17
N VAL A 74 8.70 0.11 -15.76
CA VAL A 74 8.16 -0.08 -14.41
C VAL A 74 8.00 -1.58 -14.10
N MET A 75 7.43 -2.37 -15.01
CA MET A 75 7.32 -3.83 -14.82
C MET A 75 8.70 -4.46 -14.61
N ALA A 76 9.68 -4.13 -15.44
CA ALA A 76 11.04 -4.64 -15.30
C ALA A 76 11.68 -4.25 -13.95
N HIS A 77 11.50 -2.99 -13.54
CA HIS A 77 11.93 -2.49 -12.23
C HIS A 77 11.30 -3.27 -11.07
N VAL A 78 9.98 -3.46 -11.10
CA VAL A 78 9.22 -4.21 -10.09
C VAL A 78 9.68 -5.66 -10.00
N TYR A 79 9.91 -6.32 -11.14
CA TYR A 79 10.45 -7.68 -11.18
C TYR A 79 11.82 -7.75 -10.50
N GLY A 80 12.70 -6.77 -10.76
CA GLY A 80 13.99 -6.68 -10.10
C GLY A 80 13.88 -6.56 -8.58
N HIS A 81 12.98 -5.71 -8.08
CA HIS A 81 12.73 -5.58 -6.65
C HIS A 81 12.18 -6.86 -6.02
N CYS A 82 11.12 -7.47 -6.59
CA CYS A 82 10.54 -8.68 -6.03
C CYS A 82 11.58 -9.84 -6.03
N ASP A 83 12.41 -9.97 -7.08
CA ASP A 83 13.46 -11.00 -7.12
C ASP A 83 14.55 -10.76 -6.05
N PHE A 84 15.05 -9.52 -5.97
CA PHE A 84 16.04 -9.13 -4.98
C PHE A 84 15.56 -9.41 -3.56
N PHE A 85 14.36 -8.96 -3.19
CA PHE A 85 13.83 -9.19 -1.85
C PHE A 85 13.53 -10.67 -1.56
N LYS A 86 13.20 -11.46 -2.58
CA LYS A 86 12.92 -12.89 -2.41
C LYS A 86 14.19 -13.71 -2.19
N ASN A 87 15.26 -13.41 -2.93
CA ASN A 87 16.46 -14.25 -2.98
C ASN A 87 17.63 -13.71 -2.15
N ASN A 88 17.58 -12.47 -1.69
CA ASN A 88 18.63 -11.88 -0.87
C ASN A 88 18.61 -12.44 0.57
N LYS A 89 19.75 -13.00 1.00
CA LYS A 89 19.92 -13.61 2.34
C LYS A 89 19.70 -12.62 3.49
N TRP A 90 20.06 -11.35 3.31
CA TRP A 90 19.84 -10.32 4.33
C TRP A 90 18.35 -10.05 4.58
N PHE A 91 17.53 -10.15 3.53
CA PHE A 91 16.08 -9.95 3.60
C PHE A 91 15.29 -11.25 3.82
N ALA A 92 15.96 -12.39 3.99
CA ALA A 92 15.32 -13.66 4.29
C ALA A 92 14.42 -13.63 5.56
N PRO A 93 14.77 -12.88 6.63
CA PRO A 93 13.91 -12.79 7.82
C PRO A 93 12.67 -11.91 7.66
N THR A 94 12.55 -11.13 6.58
CA THR A 94 11.41 -10.22 6.38
C THR A 94 10.10 -11.01 6.25
N ASP A 95 9.08 -10.61 7.01
CA ASP A 95 7.75 -11.23 6.94
C ASP A 95 7.18 -11.09 5.52
N ARG A 96 6.74 -12.22 4.96
CA ARG A 96 6.14 -12.32 3.62
C ARG A 96 4.62 -12.52 3.68
N LYS A 97 4.02 -12.42 4.87
CA LYS A 97 2.57 -12.52 5.11
C LYS A 97 2.00 -11.19 5.60
N MET A 98 2.61 -10.09 5.19
CA MET A 98 2.23 -8.74 5.63
C MET A 98 0.76 -8.41 5.36
N MET A 99 0.16 -8.96 4.29
CA MET A 99 -1.28 -8.80 4.01
C MET A 99 -2.15 -9.36 5.14
N ASP A 100 -1.84 -10.57 5.62
CA ASP A 100 -2.55 -11.22 6.71
C ASP A 100 -2.29 -10.51 8.04
N THR A 101 -1.03 -10.14 8.29
CA THR A 101 -0.62 -9.42 9.50
C THR A 101 -1.37 -8.09 9.63
N MET A 102 -1.49 -7.32 8.55
CA MET A 102 -2.22 -6.05 8.57
C MET A 102 -3.74 -6.24 8.74
N ALA A 103 -4.33 -7.27 8.12
CA ALA A 103 -5.75 -7.61 8.32
C ALA A 103 -6.05 -8.03 9.78
N ASN A 104 -5.13 -8.80 10.39
CA ASN A 104 -5.22 -9.19 11.80
C ASN A 104 -5.12 -7.98 12.73
N HIS A 105 -4.20 -7.07 12.46
CA HIS A 105 -4.09 -5.81 13.21
C HIS A 105 -5.36 -4.97 13.10
N ALA A 106 -5.91 -4.80 11.89
CA ALA A 106 -7.16 -4.07 11.68
C ALA A 106 -8.32 -4.67 12.50
N THR A 107 -8.44 -6.00 12.49
CA THR A 107 -9.45 -6.72 13.28
C THR A 107 -9.25 -6.52 14.78
N ARG A 108 -8.00 -6.55 15.25
CA ARG A 108 -7.68 -6.35 16.67
C ARG A 108 -8.04 -4.93 17.13
N ILE A 109 -7.71 -3.91 16.34
CA ILE A 109 -8.09 -2.52 16.67
C ILE A 109 -9.61 -2.35 16.67
N ARG A 110 -10.33 -2.92 15.70
CA ARG A 110 -11.82 -2.89 15.70
C ARG A 110 -12.41 -3.48 16.99
N ARG A 111 -11.89 -4.60 17.47
CA ARG A 111 -12.31 -5.18 18.76
C ARG A 111 -12.07 -4.25 19.96
N TYR A 112 -11.00 -3.46 19.92
CA TYR A 112 -10.76 -2.46 20.95
C TYR A 112 -11.72 -1.28 20.84
N ILE A 113 -12.02 -0.82 19.61
CA ILE A 113 -13.03 0.21 19.36
C ILE A 113 -14.40 -0.24 19.88
N ASP A 114 -14.80 -1.48 19.59
CA ASP A 114 -16.08 -2.05 20.05
C ASP A 114 -16.17 -2.12 21.59
N ARG A 115 -15.03 -2.27 22.27
CA ARG A 115 -14.97 -2.46 23.73
C ARG A 115 -14.81 -1.16 24.52
N TYR A 116 -14.04 -0.21 23.97
CA TYR A 116 -13.61 1.00 24.69
C TYR A 116 -14.12 2.30 24.05
N GLY A 117 -14.74 2.23 22.87
CA GLY A 117 -15.16 3.39 22.09
C GLY A 117 -14.08 3.82 21.10
N LEU A 118 -14.49 4.53 20.05
CA LEU A 118 -13.59 5.05 19.01
C LEU A 118 -12.63 6.08 19.59
N ASP A 119 -13.16 7.09 20.28
CA ASP A 119 -12.39 8.24 20.77
C ASP A 119 -11.23 7.83 21.69
N GLU A 120 -11.48 6.89 22.62
CA GLU A 120 -10.45 6.40 23.55
C GLU A 120 -9.33 5.62 22.83
N VAL A 121 -9.69 4.82 21.82
CA VAL A 121 -8.71 4.06 21.03
C VAL A 121 -7.93 4.97 20.08
N GLU A 122 -8.60 5.93 19.45
CA GLU A 122 -7.97 6.92 18.57
C GLU A 122 -6.96 7.77 19.36
N LYS A 123 -7.36 8.29 20.53
CA LYS A 123 -6.48 9.05 21.43
C LYS A 123 -5.27 8.26 21.94
N PHE A 124 -5.38 6.93 22.01
CA PHE A 124 -4.25 6.07 22.36
C PHE A 124 -3.29 5.81 21.19
N ILE A 125 -3.79 5.84 19.96
CA ILE A 125 -3.02 5.55 18.74
C ILE A 125 -2.29 6.81 18.23
N ASP A 126 -2.92 7.98 18.34
CA ASP A 126 -2.31 9.29 18.02
C ASP A 126 -1.09 9.60 18.89
#